data_AF-A0A9W8MRD8-F1
#
_entry.id   AF-A0A9W8MRD8-F1
#
_cell.length_a   1.000
_cell.length_b   1.000
_cell.length_c   1.000
_cell.angle_alpha   90.00
_cell.angle_beta   90.00
_cell.angle_gamma   90.00
#
_symmetry.space_group_name_H-M   'P 1'
#
loop_
_entity.id
_entity.type
_entity.pdbx_description
1 polymer ?
#
loop_
_entity_poly.entity_id
_entity_poly.type
_entity_poly.pdbx_seq_one_letter_code
_entity_poly.pdbx_strand_id
1 'polypeptide(L)'
;MITDTSPLRSDTIDPHLLESYATTQVWEEGQNEYRKIITKHHPQLPISIHNYNDRALNRKQQWDDLVIASRTLVTETRTGKVVSRIFSKFFNFHEKLAYRPTGGEHAFAIEEKVDGSIISPFYYHDQWMLVSRASFDSPHIQSAWNILNSKYPGALRKLDQDKTYVFELIDPTMPIKVLYKTKDLVLLSIFSKSGQEPLHDFDWKTLPFSRPRLHVADQVNPKELKTLNLDNEEGFVVKFWRTADDRYPQRIKVKFDSYLSNMEQVPNVKSNDSVSLLRAPSKASILGHYSKHRLLIPHFNAAVVAKCMDGCKQQFLRGLEGIADDYGGDEWVRAIETIWDRIDALFVLQEDEWREIVERLQREGFRARGGAADVRNKALERRVLKGDVEKALRPALLSRFSGESSKRHVQLVVESMEFPSDLKSTEVIGIL
;
A
#
# COMPACT_ATOMS: atom_id res chain seq x y z
N MET A 1 19.03 -35.64 -11.18
CA MET A 1 18.00 -34.58 -11.35
C MET A 1 18.70 -33.38 -11.96
N ILE A 2 18.30 -32.96 -13.15
CA ILE A 2 18.77 -31.69 -13.72
C ILE A 2 18.09 -30.60 -12.90
N THR A 3 18.86 -29.88 -12.09
CA THR A 3 18.38 -28.70 -11.38
C THR A 3 18.09 -27.62 -12.41
N ASP A 4 16.81 -27.31 -12.63
CA ASP A 4 16.41 -26.18 -13.48
C ASP A 4 16.98 -24.89 -12.89
N THR A 5 17.84 -24.21 -13.65
CA THR A 5 18.53 -23.00 -13.21
C THR A 5 17.69 -21.75 -13.39
N SER A 6 16.51 -21.83 -14.04
CA SER A 6 15.61 -20.69 -14.15
C SER A 6 15.16 -20.25 -12.76
N PRO A 7 15.23 -18.94 -12.44
CA PRO A 7 14.68 -18.41 -11.19
C PRO A 7 13.21 -18.75 -10.94
N LEU A 8 12.45 -19.04 -12.00
CA LEU A 8 11.05 -19.44 -11.92
C LEU A 8 10.84 -20.84 -11.33
N ARG A 9 11.87 -21.69 -11.37
CA ARG A 9 11.77 -23.13 -11.02
C ARG A 9 12.87 -23.66 -10.12
N SER A 10 13.97 -22.92 -9.99
CA SER A 10 15.09 -23.32 -9.14
C SER A 10 14.69 -23.31 -7.66
N ASP A 11 15.15 -24.32 -6.93
CA ASP A 11 15.05 -24.42 -5.47
C ASP A 11 16.12 -23.59 -4.74
N THR A 12 17.04 -22.97 -5.48
CA THR A 12 18.08 -22.07 -4.95
C THR A 12 18.28 -20.90 -5.91
N ILE A 13 18.31 -19.68 -5.38
CA ILE A 13 18.59 -18.46 -6.14
C ILE A 13 19.89 -17.86 -5.62
N ASP A 14 20.84 -17.54 -6.50
CA ASP A 14 22.12 -16.94 -6.10
C ASP A 14 21.90 -15.66 -5.26
N PRO A 15 22.36 -15.62 -3.99
CA PRO A 15 22.24 -14.44 -3.14
C PRO A 15 22.89 -13.19 -3.73
N HIS A 16 24.02 -13.33 -4.45
CA HIS A 16 24.67 -12.20 -5.09
C HIS A 16 23.83 -11.62 -6.24
N LEU A 17 23.13 -12.49 -6.97
CA LEU A 17 22.20 -12.07 -8.00
C LEU A 17 21.01 -11.31 -7.39
N LEU A 18 20.42 -11.82 -6.30
CA LEU A 18 19.35 -11.13 -5.57
C LEU A 18 19.80 -9.76 -5.05
N GLU A 19 21.00 -9.68 -4.48
CA GLU A 19 21.58 -8.42 -3.98
C GLU A 19 21.82 -7.41 -5.11
N SER A 20 22.31 -7.86 -6.27
CA SER A 20 22.53 -7.00 -7.44
C SER A 20 21.25 -6.37 -7.98
N TYR A 21 20.11 -7.08 -7.89
CA TYR A 21 18.80 -6.56 -8.29
C TYR A 21 18.15 -5.67 -7.23
N ALA A 22 18.53 -5.86 -5.96
CA ALA A 22 18.08 -5.07 -4.83
C ALA A 22 18.87 -3.77 -4.63
N THR A 23 20.09 -3.71 -5.17
CA THR A 23 20.95 -2.54 -5.14
C THR A 23 20.39 -1.43 -6.03
N THR A 24 20.45 -0.20 -5.52
CA THR A 24 20.04 0.99 -6.25
C THR A 24 20.98 1.24 -7.45
N GLN A 25 20.38 1.42 -8.61
CA GLN A 25 21.02 1.78 -9.87
C GLN A 25 20.57 3.19 -10.28
N VAL A 26 21.44 3.93 -10.96
CA VAL A 26 21.13 5.27 -11.50
C VAL A 26 20.75 5.13 -12.97
N TRP A 27 19.70 5.80 -13.41
CA TRP A 27 19.35 5.83 -14.83
C TRP A 27 20.32 6.73 -15.63
N GLU A 28 20.70 6.29 -16.83
CA GLU A 28 21.59 7.06 -17.72
C GLU A 28 20.99 8.42 -18.17
N GLU A 29 19.66 8.54 -18.21
CA GLU A 29 18.96 9.72 -18.76
C GLU A 29 18.37 10.69 -17.72
N GLY A 30 18.62 10.48 -16.43
CA GLY A 30 18.14 11.37 -15.38
C GLY A 30 18.44 10.80 -14.01
N GLN A 31 18.78 11.66 -13.05
CA GLN A 31 19.28 11.35 -11.70
C GLN A 31 18.33 10.55 -10.78
N ASN A 32 17.37 9.81 -11.34
CA ASN A 32 16.47 8.96 -10.59
C ASN A 32 17.16 7.62 -10.28
N GLU A 33 17.11 7.26 -9.02
CA GLU A 33 17.59 6.00 -8.48
C GLU A 33 16.49 4.94 -8.56
N TYR A 34 16.82 3.71 -8.93
CA TYR A 34 15.88 2.59 -8.95
C TYR A 34 16.53 1.26 -8.57
N ARG A 35 15.72 0.35 -8.03
CA ARG A 35 16.08 -1.05 -7.81
C ARG A 35 15.01 -1.93 -8.44
N LYS A 36 15.38 -3.07 -9.03
CA LYS A 36 14.43 -3.99 -9.69
C LYS A 36 13.66 -4.83 -8.67
N ILE A 37 14.32 -5.17 -7.56
CA ILE A 37 13.77 -5.97 -6.46
C ILE A 37 13.86 -5.17 -5.17
N ILE A 38 12.85 -5.29 -4.33
CA ILE A 38 12.81 -4.85 -2.94
C ILE A 38 13.01 -6.11 -2.09
N THR A 39 14.10 -6.12 -1.33
CA THR A 39 14.41 -7.19 -0.38
C THR A 39 14.18 -6.70 1.04
N LYS A 40 13.45 -7.48 1.85
CA LYS A 40 13.27 -7.23 3.28
C LYS A 40 13.75 -8.44 4.07
N HIS A 41 14.66 -8.22 5.02
CA HIS A 41 15.15 -9.28 5.90
C HIS A 41 14.15 -9.56 7.03
N HIS A 42 14.05 -10.82 7.44
CA HIS A 42 13.36 -11.14 8.67
C HIS A 42 14.15 -10.57 9.87
N PRO A 43 13.49 -9.99 10.89
CA PRO A 43 14.20 -9.34 12.01
C PRO A 43 15.13 -10.25 12.82
N GLN A 44 14.85 -11.57 12.85
CA GLN A 44 15.54 -12.52 13.73
C GLN A 44 16.02 -13.81 13.04
N LEU A 45 15.50 -14.12 11.85
CA LEU A 45 15.73 -15.41 11.18
C LEU A 45 16.54 -15.17 9.92
N PRO A 46 17.36 -16.13 9.47
CA PRO A 46 18.25 -15.95 8.33
C PRO A 46 17.52 -16.10 6.99
N ILE A 47 16.36 -15.45 6.85
CA ILE A 47 15.54 -15.45 5.65
C ILE A 47 15.21 -14.03 5.20
N SER A 48 15.01 -13.89 3.90
CA SER A 48 14.66 -12.63 3.24
C SER A 48 13.44 -12.84 2.35
N ILE A 49 12.55 -11.85 2.28
CA ILE A 49 11.47 -11.79 1.29
C ILE A 49 11.87 -10.85 0.16
N HIS A 50 11.62 -11.28 -1.07
CA HIS A 50 11.96 -10.57 -2.31
C HIS A 50 10.70 -10.29 -3.11
N ASN A 51 10.51 -9.02 -3.45
CA ASN A 51 9.42 -8.54 -4.30
C ASN A 51 9.97 -7.69 -5.42
N TYR A 52 9.40 -7.78 -6.61
CA TYR A 52 9.72 -6.89 -7.69
C TYR A 52 9.25 -5.47 -7.33
N ASN A 53 9.95 -4.46 -7.85
CA ASN A 53 9.61 -3.07 -7.62
C ASN A 53 8.64 -2.58 -8.71
N ASP A 54 7.34 -2.55 -8.40
CA ASP A 54 6.28 -2.08 -9.31
C ASP A 54 6.64 -0.73 -9.96
N ARG A 55 7.16 0.23 -9.19
CA ARG A 55 7.50 1.58 -9.70
C ARG A 55 8.60 1.58 -10.75
N ALA A 56 9.64 0.76 -10.54
CA ALA A 56 10.74 0.65 -11.48
C ALA A 56 10.28 -0.02 -12.79
N LEU A 57 9.42 -1.03 -12.67
CA LEU A 57 9.05 -1.91 -13.78
C LEU A 57 7.89 -1.37 -14.60
N ASN A 58 6.96 -0.63 -14.00
CA ASN A 58 5.89 0.06 -14.72
C ASN A 58 6.42 1.10 -15.71
N ARG A 59 7.62 1.67 -15.46
CA ARG A 59 8.25 2.66 -16.35
C ARG A 59 8.96 2.05 -17.56
N LYS A 60 9.66 0.93 -17.39
CA LYS A 60 10.51 0.34 -18.46
C LYS A 60 10.06 -1.04 -18.96
N GLN A 61 9.10 -1.67 -18.30
CA GLN A 61 8.61 -3.04 -18.58
C GLN A 61 9.73 -4.09 -18.71
N GLN A 62 10.82 -3.95 -17.96
CA GLN A 62 11.94 -4.89 -17.97
C GLN A 62 11.65 -6.07 -17.04
N TRP A 63 10.77 -6.96 -17.49
CA TRP A 63 10.45 -8.20 -16.78
C TRP A 63 11.38 -9.31 -17.23
N ASP A 64 12.31 -9.71 -16.36
CA ASP A 64 13.11 -10.93 -16.51
C ASP A 64 12.66 -12.01 -15.52
N ASP A 65 13.16 -13.24 -15.68
CA ASP A 65 12.73 -14.39 -14.89
C ASP A 65 12.87 -14.19 -13.38
N LEU A 66 13.95 -13.53 -12.93
CA LEU A 66 14.16 -13.29 -11.50
C LEU A 66 13.17 -12.26 -10.96
N VAL A 67 12.94 -11.18 -11.71
CA VAL A 67 11.93 -10.18 -11.36
C VAL A 67 10.53 -10.79 -11.34
N ILE A 68 10.19 -11.62 -12.33
CA ILE A 68 8.90 -12.31 -12.39
C ILE A 68 8.74 -13.30 -11.22
N ALA A 69 9.80 -14.01 -10.85
CA ALA A 69 9.82 -14.93 -9.71
C ALA A 69 9.76 -14.20 -8.35
N SER A 70 10.26 -12.97 -8.28
CA SER A 70 10.33 -12.17 -7.07
C SER A 70 8.97 -11.55 -6.75
N ARG A 71 8.00 -12.38 -6.38
CA ARG A 71 6.70 -11.96 -5.87
C ARG A 71 6.44 -12.78 -4.62
N THR A 72 6.73 -12.22 -3.45
CA THR A 72 6.71 -12.95 -2.17
C THR A 72 7.61 -14.19 -2.20
N LEU A 73 8.76 -14.08 -2.86
CA LEU A 73 9.79 -15.12 -2.86
C LEU A 73 10.56 -15.03 -1.55
N VAL A 74 10.62 -16.12 -0.78
CA VAL A 74 11.38 -16.19 0.47
C VAL A 74 12.58 -17.10 0.29
N THR A 75 13.78 -16.60 0.57
CA THR A 75 15.03 -17.36 0.50
C THR A 75 15.80 -17.29 1.81
N GLU A 76 16.62 -18.29 2.08
CA GLU A 76 17.66 -18.19 3.09
C GLU A 76 18.72 -17.17 2.66
N THR A 77 19.03 -16.21 3.52
CA THR A 77 19.87 -15.05 3.19
C THR A 77 21.29 -15.44 2.76
N ARG A 78 21.85 -16.52 3.31
CA ARG A 78 23.23 -16.94 3.03
C ARG A 78 23.37 -17.94 1.88
N THR A 79 22.43 -18.87 1.78
CA THR A 79 22.53 -20.00 0.85
C THR A 79 21.73 -19.75 -0.43
N GLY A 80 20.75 -18.84 -0.38
CA GLY A 80 19.82 -18.62 -1.48
C GLY A 80 18.76 -19.70 -1.62
N LYS A 81 18.74 -20.69 -0.72
CA LYS A 81 17.76 -21.78 -0.74
C LYS A 81 16.35 -21.21 -0.64
N VAL A 82 15.48 -21.62 -1.55
CA VAL A 82 14.07 -21.21 -1.55
C VAL A 82 13.36 -21.88 -0.37
N VAL A 83 12.82 -21.04 0.50
CA VAL A 83 12.04 -21.46 1.68
C VAL A 83 10.55 -21.46 1.33
N SER A 84 10.10 -20.42 0.63
CA SER A 84 8.71 -20.27 0.20
C SER A 84 8.64 -19.56 -1.14
N ARG A 85 7.70 -19.99 -1.99
CA ARG A 85 7.41 -19.39 -3.29
C ARG A 85 5.91 -19.42 -3.53
N ILE A 86 5.39 -18.36 -4.14
CA ILE A 86 3.99 -18.26 -4.58
C ILE A 86 3.92 -18.03 -6.08
N PHE A 87 2.77 -17.56 -6.57
CA PHE A 87 2.59 -17.11 -7.95
C PHE A 87 3.73 -16.20 -8.42
N SER A 88 4.42 -16.60 -9.48
CA SER A 88 5.19 -15.68 -10.31
C SER A 88 4.28 -14.57 -10.85
N LYS A 89 4.84 -13.38 -11.17
CA LYS A 89 4.06 -12.29 -11.77
C LYS A 89 3.32 -12.79 -13.00
N PHE A 90 1.99 -12.67 -12.97
CA PHE A 90 1.12 -12.84 -14.12
C PHE A 90 0.35 -11.55 -14.39
N PHE A 91 -0.16 -11.43 -15.61
CA PHE A 91 -0.58 -10.16 -16.20
C PHE A 91 -2.07 -10.16 -16.53
N ASN A 92 -2.64 -8.96 -16.63
CA ASN A 92 -3.97 -8.76 -17.17
C ASN A 92 -3.98 -9.15 -18.63
N PHE A 93 -5.07 -9.74 -19.13
CA PHE A 93 -5.11 -10.34 -20.47
C PHE A 93 -4.71 -9.37 -21.60
N HIS A 94 -4.91 -8.06 -21.44
CA HIS A 94 -4.56 -7.04 -22.42
C HIS A 94 -3.09 -6.57 -22.35
N GLU A 95 -2.35 -6.90 -21.29
CA GLU A 95 -0.93 -6.54 -21.16
C GLU A 95 -0.08 -7.32 -22.18
N LYS A 96 1.03 -6.71 -22.62
CA LYS A 96 1.93 -7.26 -23.64
C LYS A 96 2.48 -8.65 -23.30
N LEU A 97 2.83 -8.86 -22.03
CA LEU A 97 3.43 -10.11 -21.53
C LEU A 97 2.42 -11.11 -20.98
N ALA A 98 1.12 -10.84 -21.08
CA ALA A 98 0.12 -11.81 -20.66
C ALA A 98 0.15 -13.05 -21.55
N TYR A 99 -0.11 -14.19 -20.92
CA TYR A 99 -0.32 -15.44 -21.64
C TYR A 99 -1.40 -15.28 -22.71
N ARG A 100 -1.18 -15.90 -23.87
CA ARG A 100 -2.09 -15.90 -25.00
C ARG A 100 -2.61 -17.33 -25.17
N PRO A 101 -3.84 -17.63 -24.71
CA PRO A 101 -4.42 -18.95 -24.86
C PRO A 101 -4.48 -19.33 -26.34
N THR A 102 -4.13 -20.57 -26.66
CA THR A 102 -4.13 -21.07 -28.04
C THR A 102 -5.42 -21.80 -28.40
N GLY A 103 -6.22 -22.17 -27.39
CA GLY A 103 -7.36 -23.08 -27.53
C GLY A 103 -6.96 -24.56 -27.55
N GLY A 104 -5.65 -24.86 -27.49
CA GLY A 104 -5.12 -26.22 -27.42
C GLY A 104 -4.72 -26.65 -26.01
N GLU A 105 -5.03 -25.85 -24.99
CA GLU A 105 -4.82 -26.21 -23.60
C GLU A 105 -5.62 -27.46 -23.21
N HIS A 106 -5.00 -28.34 -22.43
CA HIS A 106 -5.65 -29.55 -21.94
C HIS A 106 -6.84 -29.25 -21.03
N ALA A 107 -6.69 -28.25 -20.16
CA ALA A 107 -7.73 -27.82 -19.24
C ALA A 107 -7.60 -26.33 -18.92
N PHE A 108 -8.71 -25.71 -18.51
CA PHE A 108 -8.72 -24.39 -17.93
C PHE A 108 -9.71 -24.29 -16.76
N ALA A 109 -9.51 -23.29 -15.91
CA ALA A 109 -10.44 -22.96 -14.84
C ALA A 109 -10.63 -21.44 -14.78
N ILE A 110 -11.88 -21.00 -14.59
CA ILE A 110 -12.22 -19.61 -14.34
C ILE A 110 -12.53 -19.48 -12.85
N GLU A 111 -11.59 -18.90 -12.11
CA GLU A 111 -11.74 -18.62 -10.68
C GLU A 111 -12.14 -17.14 -10.51
N GLU A 112 -13.07 -16.87 -9.58
CA GLU A 112 -13.27 -15.52 -9.06
C GLU A 112 -11.93 -14.91 -8.66
N LYS A 113 -11.68 -13.67 -9.09
CA LYS A 113 -10.55 -12.91 -8.59
C LYS A 113 -10.96 -12.26 -7.28
N VAL A 114 -10.73 -12.97 -6.18
CA VAL A 114 -10.88 -12.43 -4.83
C VAL A 114 -9.97 -11.20 -4.69
N ASP A 115 -10.53 -10.10 -4.22
CA ASP A 115 -9.85 -8.80 -4.05
C ASP A 115 -9.48 -8.61 -2.59
N GLY A 116 -8.26 -8.99 -2.20
CA GLY A 116 -7.79 -8.84 -0.84
C GLY A 116 -6.27 -8.81 -0.80
N SER A 117 -5.70 -9.27 0.32
CA SER A 117 -4.25 -9.23 0.53
C SER A 117 -3.69 -10.65 0.57
N ILE A 118 -2.64 -10.90 -0.21
CA ILE A 118 -1.95 -12.20 -0.22
C ILE A 118 -1.42 -12.53 1.18
N ILE A 119 -1.67 -13.74 1.64
CA ILE A 119 -1.05 -14.36 2.83
C ILE A 119 -0.51 -15.73 2.45
N SER A 120 0.76 -15.98 2.80
CA SER A 120 1.45 -17.19 2.44
C SER A 120 2.05 -17.90 3.66
N PRO A 121 1.37 -18.93 4.19
CA PRO A 121 1.94 -19.84 5.18
C PRO A 121 3.00 -20.78 4.57
N PHE A 122 4.13 -20.93 5.28
CA PHE A 122 5.19 -21.89 4.97
C PHE A 122 5.85 -22.39 6.25
N TYR A 123 6.50 -23.55 6.20
CA TYR A 123 7.19 -24.13 7.36
C TYR A 123 8.70 -23.85 7.31
N TYR A 124 9.26 -23.31 8.40
CA TYR A 124 10.68 -23.01 8.51
C TYR A 124 11.14 -23.08 9.97
N HIS A 125 12.28 -23.73 10.24
CA HIS A 125 12.81 -23.95 11.60
C HIS A 125 11.74 -24.39 12.62
N ASP A 126 11.09 -25.52 12.33
CA ASP A 126 10.11 -26.18 13.20
C ASP A 126 8.87 -25.35 13.58
N GLN A 127 8.57 -24.32 12.79
CA GLN A 127 7.39 -23.48 12.99
C GLN A 127 6.76 -23.07 11.66
N TRP A 128 5.44 -22.88 11.70
CA TRP A 128 4.73 -22.21 10.63
C TRP A 128 4.95 -20.71 10.70
N MET A 129 5.33 -20.14 9.58
CA MET A 129 5.49 -18.71 9.37
C MET A 129 4.46 -18.22 8.36
N LEU A 130 4.05 -16.96 8.49
CA LEU A 130 3.19 -16.29 7.53
C LEU A 130 3.93 -15.08 6.96
N VAL A 131 3.76 -14.86 5.66
CA VAL A 131 4.14 -13.59 5.00
C VAL A 131 2.96 -13.02 4.24
N SER A 132 2.85 -11.70 4.28
CA SER A 132 2.02 -10.92 3.36
C SER A 132 2.77 -10.78 2.04
N ARG A 133 2.29 -9.95 1.11
CA ARG A 133 3.03 -9.76 -0.15
C ARG A 133 4.45 -9.26 0.12
N ALA A 134 4.62 -8.28 1.02
CA ALA A 134 5.89 -7.60 1.25
C ALA A 134 6.44 -7.69 2.69
N SER A 135 5.71 -8.28 3.64
CA SER A 135 6.10 -8.25 5.06
C SER A 135 5.88 -9.56 5.82
N PHE A 136 6.81 -9.87 6.72
CA PHE A 136 6.70 -10.92 7.74
C PHE A 136 5.83 -10.50 8.94
N ASP A 137 5.67 -9.20 9.14
CA ASP A 137 4.86 -8.63 10.23
C ASP A 137 4.04 -7.46 9.68
N SER A 138 2.73 -7.59 9.71
CA SER A 138 1.77 -6.56 9.29
C SER A 138 0.41 -6.84 9.92
N PRO A 139 -0.51 -5.85 9.93
CA PRO A 139 -1.90 -6.08 10.35
C PRO A 139 -2.58 -7.24 9.63
N HIS A 140 -2.25 -7.45 8.35
CA HIS A 140 -2.74 -8.60 7.57
C HIS A 140 -2.24 -9.93 8.14
N ILE A 141 -0.98 -10.01 8.55
CA ILE A 141 -0.42 -11.21 9.19
C ILE A 141 -1.09 -11.49 10.54
N GLN A 142 -1.33 -10.45 11.32
CA GLN A 142 -2.03 -10.58 12.60
C GLN A 142 -3.49 -11.04 12.40
N SER A 143 -4.21 -10.48 11.41
CA SER A 143 -5.57 -10.90 11.09
C SER A 143 -5.61 -12.35 10.60
N ALA A 144 -4.67 -12.75 9.74
CA ALA A 144 -4.56 -14.12 9.25
C ALA A 144 -4.28 -15.13 10.37
N TRP A 145 -3.36 -14.83 11.28
CA TRP A 145 -3.12 -15.67 12.46
C TRP A 145 -4.38 -15.82 13.32
N ASN A 146 -5.10 -14.72 13.55
CA ASN A 146 -6.35 -14.75 14.30
C ASN A 146 -7.40 -15.64 13.63
N ILE A 147 -7.54 -15.57 12.29
CA ILE A 147 -8.47 -16.42 11.53
C ILE A 147 -8.05 -17.89 11.62
N LEU A 148 -6.77 -18.21 11.38
CA LEU A 148 -6.28 -19.58 11.48
C LEU A 148 -6.52 -20.18 12.87
N ASN A 149 -6.27 -19.43 13.93
CA ASN A 149 -6.42 -19.90 15.30
C ASN A 149 -7.88 -20.04 15.75
N SER A 150 -8.77 -19.14 15.29
CA SER A 150 -10.17 -19.13 15.71
C SER A 150 -11.09 -19.96 14.83
N LYS A 151 -10.97 -19.85 13.50
CA LYS A 151 -11.87 -20.48 12.52
C LYS A 151 -11.35 -21.83 12.04
N TYR A 152 -10.02 -22.01 11.99
CA TYR A 152 -9.38 -23.23 11.48
C TYR A 152 -8.43 -23.88 12.52
N PRO A 153 -8.87 -24.11 13.77
CA PRO A 153 -7.99 -24.57 14.84
C PRO A 153 -7.30 -25.89 14.46
N GLY A 154 -5.97 -25.89 14.52
CA GLY A 154 -5.14 -27.06 14.22
C GLY A 154 -5.00 -27.40 12.73
N ALA A 155 -5.56 -26.61 11.80
CA ALA A 155 -5.47 -26.88 10.36
C ALA A 155 -4.02 -26.94 9.87
N LEU A 156 -3.16 -26.03 10.34
CA LEU A 156 -1.74 -25.99 9.97
C LEU A 156 -0.99 -27.29 10.29
N ARG A 157 -1.39 -28.05 11.32
CA ARG A 157 -0.76 -29.33 11.68
C ARG A 157 -1.02 -30.44 10.66
N LYS A 158 -2.03 -30.28 9.81
CA LYS A 158 -2.41 -31.23 8.76
C LYS A 158 -1.83 -30.86 7.39
N LEU A 159 -1.17 -29.72 7.29
CA LEU A 159 -0.58 -29.24 6.06
C LEU A 159 0.81 -29.87 5.84
N ASP A 160 1.16 -30.08 4.58
CA ASP A 160 2.46 -30.57 4.17
C ASP A 160 3.51 -29.46 4.37
N GLN A 161 4.51 -29.73 5.22
CA GLN A 161 5.55 -28.79 5.62
C GLN A 161 6.52 -28.46 4.47
N ASP A 162 6.55 -29.26 3.41
CA ASP A 162 7.36 -28.98 2.22
C ASP A 162 6.65 -28.07 1.20
N LYS A 163 5.42 -27.65 1.49
CA LYS A 163 4.62 -26.78 0.64
C LYS A 163 4.49 -25.37 1.18
N THR A 164 4.29 -24.46 0.25
CA THR A 164 3.81 -23.10 0.51
C THR A 164 2.34 -23.03 0.16
N TYR A 165 1.52 -22.48 1.05
CA TYR A 165 0.09 -22.28 0.83
C TYR A 165 -0.15 -20.81 0.53
N VAL A 166 -1.05 -20.50 -0.40
CA VAL A 166 -1.30 -19.11 -0.80
C VAL A 166 -2.76 -18.81 -0.61
N PHE A 167 -3.05 -17.86 0.25
CA PHE A 167 -4.39 -17.38 0.56
C PHE A 167 -4.56 -15.94 0.10
N GLU A 168 -5.79 -15.57 -0.19
CA GLU A 168 -6.24 -14.19 -0.14
C GLU A 168 -6.90 -13.95 1.21
N LEU A 169 -6.41 -12.99 1.98
CA LEU A 169 -7.09 -12.46 3.16
C LEU A 169 -8.15 -11.46 2.71
N ILE A 170 -9.40 -11.76 3.03
CA ILE A 170 -10.50 -10.81 2.96
C ILE A 170 -10.76 -10.29 4.37
N ASP A 171 -10.85 -8.97 4.53
CA ASP A 171 -11.09 -8.34 5.82
C ASP A 171 -11.94 -7.06 5.65
N PRO A 172 -13.17 -7.00 6.22
CA PRO A 172 -14.03 -5.82 6.14
C PRO A 172 -13.39 -4.54 6.72
N THR A 173 -12.37 -4.69 7.58
CA THR A 173 -11.67 -3.56 8.21
C THR A 173 -10.47 -3.07 7.40
N MET A 174 -10.06 -3.81 6.36
CA MET A 174 -8.94 -3.50 5.47
C MET A 174 -9.34 -3.79 4.01
N PRO A 175 -10.42 -3.18 3.47
CA PRO A 175 -10.86 -3.43 2.11
C PRO A 175 -9.90 -2.79 1.09
N ILE A 176 -9.81 -3.41 -0.10
CA ILE A 176 -9.14 -2.83 -1.27
C ILE A 176 -10.17 -2.07 -2.10
N LYS A 177 -11.05 -2.76 -2.82
CA LYS A 177 -12.24 -2.18 -3.47
C LYS A 177 -13.50 -3.00 -3.22
N VAL A 178 -13.40 -4.33 -3.19
CA VAL A 178 -14.53 -5.21 -2.85
C VAL A 178 -14.83 -5.13 -1.35
N LEU A 179 -16.12 -4.96 -1.03
CA LEU A 179 -16.60 -4.87 0.34
C LEU A 179 -17.09 -6.22 0.84
N TYR A 180 -16.35 -6.82 1.77
CA TYR A 180 -16.73 -8.09 2.40
C TYR A 180 -17.52 -7.87 3.69
N LYS A 181 -18.42 -8.81 4.00
CA LYS A 181 -19.20 -8.81 5.25
C LYS A 181 -18.48 -9.51 6.41
N THR A 182 -17.54 -10.39 6.08
CA THR A 182 -16.82 -11.22 7.04
C THR A 182 -15.35 -11.29 6.65
N LYS A 183 -14.47 -11.47 7.63
CA LYS A 183 -13.07 -11.79 7.38
C LYS A 183 -12.84 -13.29 7.25
N ASP A 184 -11.97 -13.70 6.33
CA ASP A 184 -11.61 -15.09 6.10
C ASP A 184 -10.28 -15.22 5.34
N LEU A 185 -9.76 -16.45 5.27
CA LEU A 185 -8.66 -16.82 4.38
C LEU A 185 -9.19 -17.71 3.26
N VAL A 186 -9.11 -17.23 2.02
CA VAL A 186 -9.52 -17.97 0.83
C VAL A 186 -8.29 -18.60 0.17
N LEU A 187 -8.20 -19.93 0.18
CA LEU A 187 -7.04 -20.65 -0.38
C LEU A 187 -7.05 -20.50 -1.91
N LEU A 188 -6.01 -19.90 -2.48
CA LEU A 188 -5.84 -19.70 -3.93
C LEU A 188 -5.05 -20.83 -4.58
N SER A 189 -3.94 -21.25 -3.98
CA SER A 189 -3.15 -22.38 -4.47
C SER A 189 -2.15 -22.92 -3.44
N ILE A 190 -1.39 -23.94 -3.85
CA ILE A 190 -0.32 -24.60 -3.10
C ILE A 190 0.89 -24.69 -4.03
N PHE A 191 2.09 -24.45 -3.52
CA PHE A 191 3.32 -24.47 -4.30
C PHE A 191 4.38 -25.36 -3.64
N SER A 192 5.17 -26.06 -4.47
CA SER A 192 6.50 -26.54 -4.06
C SER A 192 7.51 -25.37 -4.05
N LYS A 193 8.69 -25.62 -3.46
CA LYS A 193 9.84 -24.70 -3.52
C LYS A 193 10.28 -24.41 -4.96
N SER A 194 10.12 -25.38 -5.86
CA SER A 194 10.36 -25.26 -7.31
C SER A 194 9.21 -24.61 -8.09
N GLY A 195 8.15 -24.15 -7.42
CA GLY A 195 7.03 -23.47 -8.07
C GLY A 195 5.99 -24.38 -8.74
N GLN A 196 6.00 -25.68 -8.45
CA GLN A 196 4.99 -26.60 -8.93
C GLN A 196 3.69 -26.46 -8.14
N GLU A 197 2.57 -26.41 -8.85
CA GLU A 197 1.22 -26.42 -8.27
C GLU A 197 0.59 -27.80 -8.36
N PRO A 198 -0.53 -28.09 -7.67
CA PRO A 198 -1.28 -29.31 -7.91
C PRO A 198 -1.75 -29.45 -9.37
N LEU A 199 -2.05 -30.69 -9.77
CA LEU A 199 -2.66 -30.99 -11.07
C LEU A 199 -4.06 -30.35 -11.17
N HIS A 200 -4.57 -30.23 -12.40
CA HIS A 200 -5.83 -29.56 -12.70
C HIS A 200 -7.04 -30.20 -11.99
N ASP A 201 -6.96 -31.49 -11.68
CA ASP A 201 -8.00 -32.32 -11.05
C ASP A 201 -7.79 -32.53 -9.53
N PHE A 202 -6.91 -31.73 -8.90
CA PHE A 202 -6.65 -31.83 -7.47
C PHE A 202 -7.91 -31.66 -6.61
N ASP A 203 -8.14 -32.59 -5.68
CA ASP A 203 -9.28 -32.52 -4.77
C ASP A 203 -9.03 -31.53 -3.62
N TRP A 204 -9.47 -30.29 -3.84
CA TRP A 204 -9.40 -29.22 -2.86
C TRP A 204 -10.23 -29.47 -1.59
N LYS A 205 -11.20 -30.41 -1.60
CA LYS A 205 -12.04 -30.73 -0.43
C LYS A 205 -11.26 -31.42 0.69
N THR A 206 -10.07 -31.92 0.39
CA THR A 206 -9.13 -32.47 1.38
C THR A 206 -8.62 -31.41 2.36
N LEU A 207 -8.75 -30.12 2.01
CA LEU A 207 -8.34 -29.00 2.84
C LEU A 207 -9.57 -28.25 3.40
N PRO A 208 -9.53 -27.79 4.66
CA PRO A 208 -10.71 -27.22 5.32
C PRO A 208 -10.98 -25.76 4.96
N PHE A 209 -10.32 -25.20 3.94
CA PHE A 209 -10.34 -23.78 3.63
C PHE A 209 -11.32 -23.44 2.51
N SER A 210 -11.92 -22.25 2.61
CA SER A 210 -12.70 -21.66 1.51
C SER A 210 -11.85 -21.53 0.24
N ARG A 211 -12.48 -21.68 -0.93
CA ARG A 211 -11.86 -21.54 -2.26
C ARG A 211 -12.57 -20.42 -3.03
N PRO A 212 -11.90 -19.77 -4.02
CA PRO A 212 -12.58 -18.88 -4.95
C PRO A 212 -13.74 -19.60 -5.65
N ARG A 213 -14.79 -18.85 -5.99
CA ARG A 213 -15.89 -19.39 -6.79
C ARG A 213 -15.37 -19.88 -8.14
N LEU A 214 -15.79 -21.06 -8.56
CA LEU A 214 -15.47 -21.62 -9.87
C LEU A 214 -16.62 -21.37 -10.84
N HIS A 215 -16.27 -20.93 -12.05
CA HIS A 215 -17.20 -20.73 -13.14
C HIS A 215 -16.92 -21.75 -14.25
N VAL A 216 -18.00 -22.31 -14.79
CA VAL A 216 -17.95 -23.27 -15.90
C VAL A 216 -18.29 -22.54 -17.19
N ALA A 217 -17.49 -22.76 -18.22
CA ALA A 217 -17.74 -22.30 -19.57
C ALA A 217 -17.15 -23.30 -20.56
N ASP A 218 -17.72 -23.40 -21.76
CA ASP A 218 -17.18 -24.27 -22.82
C ASP A 218 -15.90 -23.68 -23.44
N GLN A 219 -15.81 -22.34 -23.45
CA GLN A 219 -14.69 -21.59 -24.00
C GLN A 219 -14.40 -20.35 -23.14
N VAL A 220 -13.17 -19.86 -23.20
CA VAL A 220 -12.76 -18.63 -22.53
C VAL A 220 -12.64 -17.51 -23.54
N ASN A 221 -13.46 -16.46 -23.39
CA ASN A 221 -13.28 -15.20 -24.08
C ASN A 221 -12.99 -14.07 -23.07
N PRO A 222 -11.71 -13.70 -22.84
CA PRO A 222 -11.36 -12.66 -21.86
C PRO A 222 -12.00 -11.28 -22.14
N LYS A 223 -12.35 -10.97 -23.41
CA LYS A 223 -13.01 -9.70 -23.75
C LYS A 223 -14.46 -9.67 -23.27
N GLU A 224 -15.18 -10.78 -23.41
CA GLU A 224 -16.56 -10.92 -22.91
C GLU A 224 -16.57 -11.01 -21.37
N LEU A 225 -15.63 -11.76 -20.79
CA LEU A 225 -15.50 -11.87 -19.34
C LEU A 225 -15.30 -10.50 -18.68
N LYS A 226 -14.51 -9.61 -19.29
CA LYS A 226 -14.30 -8.22 -18.80
C LYS A 226 -15.60 -7.41 -18.70
N THR A 227 -16.57 -7.64 -19.59
CA THR A 227 -17.81 -6.85 -19.66
C THR A 227 -18.91 -7.36 -18.74
N LEU A 228 -18.73 -8.49 -18.05
CA LEU A 228 -19.75 -9.07 -17.18
C LEU A 228 -20.07 -8.18 -15.98
N ASN A 229 -19.09 -7.44 -15.46
CA ASN A 229 -19.29 -6.43 -14.41
C ASN A 229 -20.16 -6.94 -13.25
N LEU A 230 -19.85 -8.13 -12.73
CA LEU A 230 -20.58 -8.67 -11.59
C LEU A 230 -20.44 -7.72 -10.40
N ASP A 231 -21.53 -7.56 -9.66
CA ASP A 231 -21.61 -6.59 -8.59
C ASP A 231 -20.65 -6.94 -7.45
N ASN A 232 -19.93 -5.93 -6.95
CA ASN A 232 -18.96 -6.06 -5.86
C ASN A 232 -17.94 -7.20 -6.07
N GLU A 233 -17.45 -7.36 -7.30
CA GLU A 233 -16.41 -8.31 -7.66
C GLU A 233 -15.33 -7.64 -8.51
N GLU A 234 -14.08 -8.10 -8.38
CA GLU A 234 -12.99 -7.57 -9.20
C GLU A 234 -12.97 -8.11 -10.62
N GLY A 235 -13.34 -9.37 -10.80
CA GLY A 235 -13.26 -10.08 -12.06
C GLY A 235 -12.81 -11.53 -11.88
N PHE A 236 -12.01 -12.03 -12.82
CA PHE A 236 -11.59 -13.41 -12.86
C PHE A 236 -10.07 -13.59 -12.96
N VAL A 237 -9.59 -14.72 -12.43
CA VAL A 237 -8.32 -15.32 -12.81
C VAL A 237 -8.63 -16.54 -13.66
N VAL A 238 -8.12 -16.56 -14.90
CA VAL A 238 -8.23 -17.74 -15.75
C VAL A 238 -6.91 -18.49 -15.73
N LYS A 239 -6.98 -19.79 -15.42
CA LYS A 239 -5.84 -20.70 -15.29
C LYS A 239 -5.87 -21.70 -16.43
N PHE A 240 -4.70 -22.02 -16.96
CA PHE A 240 -4.53 -22.83 -18.16
C PHE A 240 -3.46 -23.90 -17.95
N TRP A 241 -3.81 -25.16 -18.13
CA TRP A 241 -2.89 -26.30 -18.12
C TRP A 241 -2.66 -26.75 -19.55
N ARG A 242 -1.40 -26.75 -20.00
CA ARG A 242 -1.08 -27.09 -21.40
C ARG A 242 -1.16 -28.59 -21.66
N THR A 243 -0.83 -29.40 -20.66
CA THR A 243 -0.88 -30.87 -20.70
C THR A 243 -1.55 -31.42 -19.44
N ALA A 244 -1.91 -32.71 -19.45
CA ALA A 244 -2.56 -33.37 -18.31
C ALA A 244 -1.71 -33.32 -17.03
N ASP A 245 -0.40 -33.41 -17.20
CA ASP A 245 0.66 -33.47 -16.20
C ASP A 245 1.37 -32.12 -16.00
N ASP A 246 0.83 -31.03 -16.54
CA ASP A 246 1.36 -29.67 -16.36
C ASP A 246 1.31 -29.23 -14.90
N ARG A 247 2.47 -28.91 -14.32
CA ARG A 247 2.63 -28.44 -12.94
C ARG A 247 2.88 -26.93 -12.85
N TYR A 248 2.90 -26.22 -13.98
CA TYR A 248 3.20 -24.79 -14.09
C TYR A 248 2.14 -24.07 -14.93
N PRO A 249 0.87 -24.10 -14.50
CA PRO A 249 -0.22 -23.54 -15.29
C PRO A 249 -0.03 -22.04 -15.54
N GLN A 250 -0.43 -21.62 -16.74
CA GLN A 250 -0.39 -20.22 -17.15
C GLN A 250 -1.63 -19.47 -16.65
N ARG A 251 -1.51 -18.16 -16.42
CA ARG A 251 -2.59 -17.34 -15.87
C ARG A 251 -2.74 -16.02 -16.57
N ILE A 252 -3.98 -15.55 -16.65
CA ILE A 252 -4.33 -14.17 -16.95
C ILE A 252 -5.31 -13.62 -15.91
N LYS A 253 -5.23 -12.32 -15.67
CA LYS A 253 -6.25 -11.58 -14.91
C LYS A 253 -7.23 -10.93 -15.90
N VAL A 254 -8.51 -11.04 -15.60
CA VAL A 254 -9.56 -10.35 -16.34
C VAL A 254 -10.37 -9.55 -15.33
N LYS A 255 -9.96 -8.31 -15.09
CA LYS A 255 -10.69 -7.38 -14.22
C LYS A 255 -11.89 -6.81 -14.96
N PHE A 256 -13.00 -6.65 -14.27
CA PHE A 256 -14.20 -6.02 -14.83
C PHE A 256 -13.99 -4.54 -15.16
N ASP A 257 -14.73 -4.06 -16.15
CA ASP A 257 -14.76 -2.63 -16.49
C ASP A 257 -15.24 -1.78 -15.31
N SER A 258 -16.26 -2.27 -14.60
CA SER A 258 -16.78 -1.62 -13.39
C SER A 258 -15.70 -1.46 -12.32
N TYR A 259 -14.91 -2.49 -12.05
CA TYR A 259 -13.83 -2.46 -11.05
C TYR A 259 -12.67 -1.53 -11.43
N LEU A 260 -12.36 -1.45 -12.73
CA LEU A 260 -11.34 -0.54 -13.26
C LEU A 260 -11.81 0.91 -13.33
N SER A 261 -13.12 1.13 -13.44
CA SER A 261 -13.70 2.48 -13.44
C SER A 261 -13.73 3.05 -12.02
N ASN A 262 -13.34 4.31 -11.85
CA ASN A 262 -13.39 5.03 -10.57
C ASN A 262 -14.83 5.43 -10.16
N MET A 263 -15.86 4.65 -10.55
CA MET A 263 -17.23 4.99 -10.19
C MET A 263 -17.48 4.62 -8.73
N GLU A 264 -17.58 5.68 -7.91
CA GLU A 264 -17.99 5.68 -6.51
C GLU A 264 -19.10 4.65 -6.23
N GLN A 265 -18.77 3.64 -5.43
CA GLN A 265 -19.77 2.95 -4.62
C GLN A 265 -19.22 2.77 -3.21
N VAL A 266 -19.59 3.68 -2.31
CA VAL A 266 -19.49 3.42 -0.87
C VAL A 266 -20.83 3.71 -0.20
N PRO A 267 -21.51 2.69 0.33
CA PRO A 267 -22.33 2.83 1.52
C PRO A 267 -21.41 2.79 2.75
N ASN A 268 -21.47 3.86 3.55
CA ASN A 268 -20.80 4.00 4.85
C ASN A 268 -20.96 2.76 5.75
N VAL A 269 -19.84 2.19 6.21
CA VAL A 269 -19.81 1.23 7.33
C VAL A 269 -18.85 1.74 8.40
N LYS A 270 -19.37 1.96 9.60
CA LYS A 270 -18.64 2.45 10.78
C LYS A 270 -17.84 1.32 11.44
N SER A 271 -16.58 1.53 11.80
CA SER A 271 -15.95 0.79 12.92
C SER A 271 -14.65 1.40 13.46
N ASN A 272 -14.44 1.21 14.77
CA ASN A 272 -13.49 1.84 15.68
C ASN A 272 -12.01 1.40 15.58
N ASP A 273 -11.14 2.32 16.02
CA ASP A 273 -9.80 2.27 16.66
C ASP A 273 -9.21 0.92 17.10
N SER A 274 -7.89 0.72 17.30
CA SER A 274 -6.60 1.30 16.87
C SER A 274 -5.49 0.39 17.46
N VAL A 275 -4.41 0.02 16.74
CA VAL A 275 -3.08 -0.30 17.30
C VAL A 275 -2.00 -0.01 16.24
N SER A 276 -0.85 0.52 16.69
CA SER A 276 0.31 1.01 15.91
C SER A 276 1.40 -0.06 15.74
N LEU A 277 1.92 -0.20 14.52
CA LEU A 277 3.35 -0.26 14.10
C LEU A 277 3.33 -0.35 12.55
N LEU A 278 3.90 0.65 11.84
CA LEU A 278 3.85 0.81 10.37
C LEU A 278 2.47 0.55 9.73
N ARG A 279 1.43 1.25 10.23
CA ARG A 279 0.05 1.09 9.75
C ARG A 279 -0.23 2.03 8.58
N ALA A 280 -1.06 1.57 7.65
CA ALA A 280 -1.66 2.42 6.62
C ALA A 280 -2.26 3.69 7.26
N PRO A 281 -2.00 4.89 6.70
CA PRO A 281 -2.43 6.12 7.32
C PRO A 281 -3.94 6.33 7.18
N SER A 282 -4.53 7.00 8.16
CA SER A 282 -5.84 7.67 8.06
C SER A 282 -5.66 9.13 7.65
N LYS A 283 -6.72 9.78 7.16
CA LYS A 283 -6.71 11.23 6.88
C LYS A 283 -6.26 12.05 8.10
N ALA A 284 -6.75 11.71 9.30
CA ALA A 284 -6.34 12.35 10.55
C ALA A 284 -4.86 12.15 10.86
N SER A 285 -4.32 10.96 10.57
CA SER A 285 -2.89 10.70 10.78
C SER A 285 -1.99 11.48 9.81
N ILE A 286 -2.42 11.67 8.56
CA ILE A 286 -1.71 12.50 7.57
C ILE A 286 -1.74 13.95 8.03
N LEU A 287 -2.92 14.44 8.42
CA LEU A 287 -3.09 15.80 8.95
C LEU A 287 -2.21 16.05 10.18
N GLY A 288 -2.19 15.11 11.12
CA GLY A 288 -1.33 15.17 12.31
C GLY A 288 0.16 15.16 11.95
N HIS A 289 0.56 14.31 11.00
CA HIS A 289 1.95 14.24 10.52
C HIS A 289 2.38 15.53 9.83
N TYR A 290 1.54 16.07 8.94
CA TYR A 290 1.76 17.35 8.25
C TYR A 290 1.90 18.48 9.28
N SER A 291 0.95 18.60 10.20
CA SER A 291 0.93 19.65 11.23
C SER A 291 2.19 19.62 12.10
N LYS A 292 2.63 18.42 12.51
CA LYS A 292 3.87 18.24 13.29
C LYS A 292 5.10 18.76 12.55
N HIS A 293 5.21 18.51 11.24
CA HIS A 293 6.34 18.96 10.44
C HIS A 293 6.27 20.45 10.15
N ARG A 294 5.06 20.98 9.90
CA ARG A 294 4.85 22.42 9.73
C ARG A 294 5.33 23.23 10.94
N LEU A 295 5.11 22.73 12.16
CA LEU A 295 5.60 23.33 13.41
C LEU A 295 7.13 23.40 13.53
N LEU A 296 7.86 22.54 12.80
CA LEU A 296 9.33 22.53 12.79
C LEU A 296 9.93 23.59 11.86
N ILE A 297 9.11 24.27 11.05
CA ILE A 297 9.53 25.30 10.10
C ILE A 297 9.17 26.67 10.68
N PRO A 298 10.08 27.36 11.39
CA PRO A 298 9.77 28.63 12.07
C PRO A 298 9.76 29.83 11.10
N HIS A 299 9.12 29.69 9.94
CA HIS A 299 9.03 30.71 8.88
C HIS A 299 7.66 30.68 8.20
N PHE A 300 7.27 31.80 7.59
CA PHE A 300 6.07 31.97 6.74
C PHE A 300 6.39 32.32 5.27
N ASN A 301 7.59 31.99 4.80
CA ASN A 301 7.95 32.25 3.40
C ASN A 301 7.46 31.04 2.61
N ALA A 302 6.50 31.27 1.73
CA ALA A 302 5.82 30.20 1.00
C ALA A 302 6.81 29.27 0.27
N ALA A 303 7.86 29.81 -0.37
CA ALA A 303 8.84 28.98 -1.07
C ALA A 303 9.68 28.12 -0.11
N VAL A 304 10.05 28.65 1.05
CA VAL A 304 10.79 27.89 2.08
C VAL A 304 9.90 26.79 2.67
N VAL A 305 8.66 27.13 3.02
CA VAL A 305 7.70 26.19 3.60
C VAL A 305 7.38 25.09 2.59
N ALA A 306 7.04 25.43 1.35
CA ALA A 306 6.74 24.47 0.29
C ALA A 306 7.89 23.50 0.04
N LYS A 307 9.14 24.00 -0.05
CA LYS A 307 10.32 23.13 -0.22
C LYS A 307 10.51 22.17 0.95
N CYS A 308 10.36 22.64 2.19
CA CYS A 308 10.48 21.79 3.37
C CYS A 308 9.35 20.76 3.46
N MET A 309 8.11 21.16 3.17
CA MET A 309 6.95 20.29 3.21
C MET A 309 6.95 19.26 2.09
N ASP A 310 7.44 19.59 0.88
CA ASP A 310 7.67 18.60 -0.18
C ASP A 310 8.70 17.56 0.26
N GLY A 311 9.82 17.98 0.87
CA GLY A 311 10.79 17.04 1.45
C GLY A 311 10.16 16.08 2.47
N CYS A 312 9.27 16.59 3.33
CA CYS A 312 8.51 15.79 4.30
C CYS A 312 7.53 14.83 3.60
N LYS A 313 6.80 15.30 2.57
CA LYS A 313 5.90 14.51 1.73
C LYS A 313 6.65 13.34 1.12
N GLN A 314 7.78 13.59 0.46
CA GLN A 314 8.58 12.54 -0.18
C GLN A 314 9.10 11.53 0.85
N GLN A 315 9.53 11.97 2.03
CA GLN A 315 9.95 11.05 3.10
C GLN A 315 8.79 10.20 3.62
N PHE A 316 7.62 10.81 3.83
CA PHE A 316 6.42 10.13 4.26
C PHE A 316 5.99 9.06 3.25
N LEU A 317 5.89 9.41 1.96
CA LEU A 317 5.53 8.49 0.88
C LEU A 317 6.54 7.36 0.70
N ARG A 318 7.85 7.63 0.84
CA ARG A 318 8.89 6.59 0.84
C ARG A 318 8.72 5.60 2.00
N GLY A 319 8.32 6.08 3.18
CA GLY A 319 8.03 5.22 4.34
C GLY A 319 6.89 4.23 4.11
N LEU A 320 5.99 4.53 3.17
CA LEU A 320 4.84 3.70 2.84
C LEU A 320 5.14 2.64 1.77
N GLU A 321 6.27 2.73 1.06
CA GLU A 321 6.63 1.78 -0.02
C GLU A 321 6.61 0.32 0.45
N GLY A 322 7.05 0.06 1.68
CA GLY A 322 7.14 -1.29 2.22
C GLY A 322 5.79 -1.95 2.51
N ILE A 323 4.70 -1.19 2.51
CA ILE A 323 3.34 -1.69 2.75
C ILE A 323 2.39 -1.38 1.60
N ALA A 324 2.76 -0.53 0.64
CA ALA A 324 1.88 -0.04 -0.41
C ALA A 324 1.17 -1.17 -1.16
N ASP A 325 1.92 -2.21 -1.52
CA ASP A 325 1.42 -3.36 -2.24
C ASP A 325 0.29 -4.12 -1.51
N ASP A 326 0.26 -4.07 -0.18
CA ASP A 326 -0.78 -4.74 0.61
C ASP A 326 -2.11 -3.96 0.62
N TYR A 327 -2.08 -2.67 0.25
CA TYR A 327 -3.23 -1.75 0.28
C TYR A 327 -3.63 -1.20 -1.09
N GLY A 328 -3.05 -1.72 -2.19
CA GLY A 328 -3.38 -1.28 -3.55
C GLY A 328 -2.24 -0.75 -4.41
N GLY A 329 -1.01 -0.79 -3.90
CA GLY A 329 0.19 -0.37 -4.61
C GLY A 329 0.18 1.14 -4.93
N ASP A 330 0.52 1.49 -6.17
CA ASP A 330 0.68 2.88 -6.59
C ASP A 330 -0.63 3.70 -6.54
N GLU A 331 -1.79 3.08 -6.76
CA GLU A 331 -3.09 3.77 -6.68
C GLU A 331 -3.35 4.26 -5.24
N TRP A 332 -3.11 3.39 -4.26
CA TRP A 332 -3.21 3.73 -2.85
C TRP A 332 -2.24 4.85 -2.43
N VAL A 333 -1.01 4.80 -2.94
CA VAL A 333 -0.03 5.88 -2.68
C VAL A 333 -0.47 7.21 -3.29
N ARG A 334 -1.04 7.21 -4.51
CA ARG A 334 -1.59 8.43 -5.13
C ARG A 334 -2.79 8.99 -4.36
N ALA A 335 -3.64 8.14 -3.80
CA ALA A 335 -4.74 8.58 -2.96
C ALA A 335 -4.22 9.32 -1.71
N ILE A 336 -3.18 8.78 -1.07
CA ILE A 336 -2.50 9.42 0.07
C ILE A 336 -1.84 10.75 -0.36
N GLU A 337 -1.20 10.76 -1.53
CA GLU A 337 -0.60 11.95 -2.10
C GLU A 337 -1.63 13.08 -2.29
N THR A 338 -2.80 12.74 -2.85
CA THR A 338 -3.91 13.67 -3.08
C THR A 338 -4.43 14.24 -1.76
N ILE A 339 -4.53 13.43 -0.71
CA ILE A 339 -4.94 13.88 0.63
C ILE A 339 -3.90 14.82 1.22
N TRP A 340 -2.61 14.51 1.08
CA TRP A 340 -1.53 15.39 1.50
C TRP A 340 -1.61 16.75 0.80
N ASP A 341 -1.78 16.76 -0.52
CA ASP A 341 -1.86 18.00 -1.32
C ASP A 341 -3.08 18.84 -0.96
N ARG A 342 -4.21 18.18 -0.63
CA ARG A 342 -5.39 18.88 -0.11
C ARG A 342 -5.12 19.53 1.25
N ILE A 343 -4.42 18.84 2.15
CA ILE A 343 -4.02 19.41 3.46
C ILE A 343 -3.07 20.59 3.23
N ASP A 344 -2.07 20.43 2.37
CA ASP A 344 -1.12 21.48 2.02
C ASP A 344 -1.82 22.74 1.49
N ALA A 345 -2.73 22.58 0.54
CA ALA A 345 -3.52 23.68 0.00
C ALA A 345 -4.33 24.43 1.07
N LEU A 346 -4.93 23.71 2.04
CA LEU A 346 -5.67 24.32 3.14
C LEU A 346 -4.77 25.12 4.09
N PHE A 347 -3.56 24.63 4.37
CA PHE A 347 -2.55 25.37 5.13
C PHE A 347 -2.11 26.63 4.38
N VAL A 348 -1.82 26.51 3.08
CA VAL A 348 -1.41 27.65 2.25
C VAL A 348 -2.49 28.72 2.24
N LEU A 349 -3.74 28.38 1.97
CA LEU A 349 -4.85 29.34 1.94
C LEU A 349 -5.01 30.10 3.26
N GLN A 350 -5.02 29.39 4.39
CA GLN A 350 -5.19 30.04 5.70
C GLN A 350 -3.95 30.84 6.13
N GLU A 351 -2.75 30.41 5.77
CA GLU A 351 -1.53 31.21 6.00
C GLU A 351 -1.52 32.47 5.15
N ASP A 352 -2.02 32.40 3.92
CA ASP A 352 -2.14 33.55 3.02
C ASP A 352 -3.12 34.57 3.61
N GLU A 353 -4.30 34.15 4.05
CA GLU A 353 -5.27 35.00 4.77
C GLU A 353 -4.66 35.65 6.01
N TRP A 354 -3.92 34.88 6.83
CA TRP A 354 -3.23 35.43 7.99
C TRP A 354 -2.19 36.48 7.60
N ARG A 355 -1.38 36.24 6.54
CA ARG A 355 -0.39 37.20 6.06
C ARG A 355 -1.04 38.48 5.54
N GLU A 356 -2.16 38.39 4.83
CA GLU A 356 -2.92 39.56 4.37
C GLU A 356 -3.42 40.42 5.56
N ILE A 357 -3.90 39.78 6.64
CA ILE A 357 -4.27 40.49 7.87
C ILE A 357 -3.04 41.18 8.49
N VAL A 358 -1.90 40.49 8.56
CA VAL A 358 -0.66 41.07 9.10
C VAL A 358 -0.21 42.28 8.28
N GLU A 359 -0.20 42.18 6.94
CA GLU A 359 0.16 43.29 6.04
C GLU A 359 -0.80 44.48 6.18
N ARG A 360 -2.10 44.22 6.31
CA ARG A 360 -3.11 45.25 6.57
C ARG A 360 -2.85 45.97 7.89
N LEU A 361 -2.61 45.24 8.98
CA LEU A 361 -2.27 45.84 10.28
C LEU A 361 -0.96 46.64 10.21
N GLN A 362 0.01 46.19 9.42
CA GLN A 362 1.24 46.96 9.16
C GLN A 362 0.98 48.27 8.42
N ARG A 363 0.09 48.26 7.42
CA ARG A 363 -0.37 49.47 6.71
C ARG A 363 -1.14 50.43 7.63
N GLU A 364 -1.89 49.90 8.59
CA GLU A 364 -2.57 50.67 9.64
C GLU A 364 -1.59 51.23 10.71
N GLY A 365 -0.30 50.91 10.62
CA GLY A 365 0.75 51.47 11.48
C GLY A 365 1.19 50.59 12.65
N PHE A 366 0.66 49.37 12.79
CA PHE A 366 1.13 48.40 13.77
C PHE A 366 2.44 47.76 13.31
N ARG A 367 3.50 47.78 14.13
CA ARG A 367 4.80 47.19 13.78
C ARG A 367 5.33 46.32 14.91
N ALA A 368 5.97 45.21 14.56
CA ALA A 368 6.66 44.36 15.52
C ALA A 368 7.92 45.08 16.05
N ARG A 369 7.97 45.41 17.34
CA ARG A 369 9.18 45.92 18.02
C ARG A 369 9.21 45.52 19.50
N GLY A 370 10.41 45.19 19.97
CA GLY A 370 10.73 45.09 21.39
C GLY A 370 10.84 46.47 22.03
N GLY A 371 10.23 46.63 23.21
CA GLY A 371 10.41 47.78 24.09
C GLY A 371 9.49 48.99 23.80
N ALA A 372 8.26 48.95 24.35
CA ALA A 372 7.44 50.08 24.88
C ALA A 372 5.97 49.61 24.98
N ALA A 373 5.62 48.89 26.06
CA ALA A 373 4.61 47.83 26.01
C ALA A 373 3.14 48.19 26.27
N ASP A 374 2.75 49.27 26.96
CA ASP A 374 1.39 49.23 27.57
C ASP A 374 0.24 49.90 26.76
N VAL A 375 0.49 51.02 26.06
CA VAL A 375 -0.60 51.78 25.42
C VAL A 375 -0.96 51.26 24.01
N ARG A 376 0.05 50.86 23.22
CA ARG A 376 -0.17 50.35 21.85
C ARG A 376 -0.63 48.89 21.83
N ASN A 377 -0.26 48.07 22.82
CA ASN A 377 -0.77 46.71 22.96
C ASN A 377 -2.28 46.72 23.21
N LYS A 378 -2.78 47.61 24.08
CA LYS A 378 -4.22 47.82 24.30
C LYS A 378 -4.96 48.34 23.05
N ALA A 379 -4.27 49.03 22.14
CA ALA A 379 -4.84 49.49 20.87
C ALA A 379 -4.89 48.36 19.82
N LEU A 380 -3.84 47.54 19.76
CA LEU A 380 -3.79 46.35 18.91
C LEU A 380 -4.83 45.31 19.36
N GLU A 381 -4.93 45.03 20.66
CA GLU A 381 -5.94 44.15 21.23
C GLU A 381 -7.35 44.60 20.83
N ARG A 382 -7.67 45.88 21.01
CA ARG A 382 -8.95 46.46 20.57
C ARG A 382 -9.17 46.34 19.06
N ARG A 383 -8.10 46.44 18.25
CA ARG A 383 -8.19 46.33 16.79
C ARG A 383 -8.44 44.90 16.32
N VAL A 384 -7.76 43.93 16.92
CA VAL A 384 -7.88 42.49 16.63
C VAL A 384 -9.22 41.92 17.13
N LEU A 385 -9.87 42.58 18.08
CA LEU A 385 -11.22 42.22 18.55
C LEU A 385 -12.37 42.68 17.62
N LYS A 386 -12.09 43.50 16.60
CA LYS A 386 -13.10 43.89 15.61
C LYS A 386 -13.58 42.67 14.80
N GLY A 387 -14.80 42.75 14.27
CA GLY A 387 -15.46 41.62 13.59
C GLY A 387 -14.84 41.20 12.26
N ASP A 388 -13.86 41.95 11.74
CA ASP A 388 -13.12 41.64 10.51
C ASP A 388 -11.92 40.71 10.74
N VAL A 389 -11.69 40.26 11.98
CA VAL A 389 -10.64 39.31 12.35
C VAL A 389 -11.26 38.10 13.04
N GLU A 390 -11.08 36.94 12.42
CA GLU A 390 -11.53 35.66 12.96
C GLU A 390 -10.96 35.39 14.35
N LYS A 391 -11.80 34.83 15.23
CA LYS A 391 -11.45 34.60 16.63
C LYS A 391 -10.25 33.66 16.78
N ALA A 392 -10.13 32.66 15.91
CA ALA A 392 -9.06 31.68 15.91
C ALA A 392 -7.67 32.32 15.65
N LEU A 393 -7.59 33.31 14.76
CA LEU A 393 -6.33 33.96 14.35
C LEU A 393 -5.83 35.01 15.35
N ARG A 394 -6.67 35.46 16.30
CA ARG A 394 -6.34 36.55 17.24
C ARG A 394 -5.07 36.30 18.06
N PRO A 395 -4.87 35.13 18.69
CA PRO A 395 -3.66 34.87 19.46
C PRO A 395 -2.39 34.94 18.60
N ALA A 396 -2.44 34.40 17.38
CA ALA A 396 -1.33 34.42 16.43
C ALA A 396 -0.96 35.85 16.01
N LEU A 397 -1.97 36.69 15.75
CA LEU A 397 -1.77 38.10 15.40
C LEU A 397 -1.17 38.88 16.58
N LEU A 398 -1.71 38.73 17.80
CA LEU A 398 -1.18 39.41 18.98
C LEU A 398 0.28 39.03 19.25
N SER A 399 0.60 37.74 19.17
CA SER A 399 1.95 37.21 19.34
C SER A 399 2.91 37.79 18.27
N ARG A 400 2.46 37.94 17.03
CA ARG A 400 3.25 38.50 15.92
C ARG A 400 3.76 39.91 16.19
N PHE A 401 2.93 40.76 16.80
CA PHE A 401 3.27 42.15 17.09
C PHE A 401 3.88 42.37 18.49
N SER A 402 3.76 41.38 19.39
CA SER A 402 4.30 41.44 20.77
C SER A 402 5.78 41.07 20.90
N GLY A 403 6.44 40.73 19.79
CA GLY A 403 7.88 40.41 19.78
C GLY A 403 8.21 38.98 20.21
N GLU A 404 7.22 38.07 20.24
CA GLU A 404 7.45 36.65 20.49
C GLU A 404 8.26 35.99 19.36
N SER A 405 8.84 34.82 19.63
CA SER A 405 9.67 34.10 18.65
C SER A 405 8.86 33.63 17.42
N SER A 406 9.51 33.54 16.25
CA SER A 406 8.88 32.99 15.04
C SER A 406 8.32 31.57 15.24
N LYS A 407 8.94 30.78 16.10
CA LYS A 407 8.46 29.44 16.47
C LYS A 407 7.08 29.52 17.17
N ARG A 408 6.90 30.48 18.07
CA ARG A 408 5.64 30.70 18.77
C ARG A 408 4.57 31.26 17.84
N HIS A 409 4.94 32.10 16.88
CA HIS A 409 4.03 32.59 15.83
C HIS A 409 3.48 31.42 15.00
N VAL A 410 4.37 30.57 14.48
CA VAL A 410 3.97 29.39 13.70
C VAL A 410 3.10 28.46 14.53
N GLN A 411 3.45 28.21 15.79
CA GLN A 411 2.63 27.38 16.66
C GLN A 411 1.18 27.89 16.76
N LEU A 412 1.00 29.18 17.07
CA LEU A 412 -0.33 29.76 17.22
C LEU A 412 -1.11 29.78 15.90
N VAL A 413 -0.44 30.02 14.77
CA VAL A 413 -1.08 29.95 13.44
C VAL A 413 -1.54 28.52 13.15
N VAL A 414 -0.69 27.52 13.35
CA VAL A 414 -1.04 26.10 13.13
C VAL A 414 -2.16 25.64 14.07
N GLU A 415 -2.15 26.06 15.34
CA GLU A 415 -3.21 25.74 16.32
C GLU A 415 -4.56 26.40 15.97
N SER A 416 -4.54 27.50 15.22
CA SER A 416 -5.75 28.19 14.75
C SER A 416 -6.33 27.65 13.45
N MET A 417 -5.64 26.71 12.79
CA MET A 417 -6.07 26.16 11.50
C MET A 417 -7.35 25.35 11.64
N GLU A 418 -8.31 25.59 10.75
CA GLU A 418 -9.53 24.80 10.64
C GLU A 418 -9.48 23.83 9.46
N PHE A 419 -10.00 22.62 9.68
CA PHE A 419 -10.03 21.57 8.67
C PHE A 419 -11.43 20.97 8.56
N PRO A 420 -11.88 20.63 7.32
CA PRO A 420 -13.08 19.84 7.08
C PRO A 420 -13.15 18.58 7.95
N SER A 421 -14.36 18.20 8.37
CA SER A 421 -14.58 17.05 9.26
C SER A 421 -14.06 15.74 8.68
N ASP A 422 -14.10 15.58 7.36
CA ASP A 422 -13.62 14.35 6.70
C ASP A 422 -12.10 14.15 6.85
N LEU A 423 -11.31 15.23 6.92
CA LEU A 423 -9.87 15.16 7.17
C LEU A 423 -9.53 14.76 8.62
N LYS A 424 -10.53 14.80 9.52
CA LYS A 424 -10.40 14.36 10.91
C LYS A 424 -10.78 12.88 11.11
N SER A 425 -11.13 12.16 10.04
CA SER A 425 -11.45 10.74 10.11
C SER A 425 -10.22 9.91 10.51
N THR A 426 -10.42 8.99 11.47
CA THR A 426 -9.43 8.02 11.92
C THR A 426 -9.45 6.72 11.09
N GLU A 427 -10.36 6.62 10.12
CA GLU A 427 -10.46 5.48 9.22
C GLU A 427 -9.23 5.36 8.32
N VAL A 428 -8.73 4.13 8.19
CA VAL A 428 -7.59 3.82 7.33
C VAL A 428 -7.98 4.07 5.88
N ILE A 429 -7.10 4.72 5.12
CA ILE A 429 -7.33 4.99 3.70
C ILE A 429 -7.26 3.67 2.93
N GLY A 430 -8.37 3.27 2.30
CA GLY A 430 -8.43 2.25 1.24
C GLY A 430 -8.25 2.86 -0.16
N ILE A 431 -8.33 2.05 -1.22
CA ILE A 431 -8.38 2.60 -2.59
C ILE A 431 -9.79 3.20 -2.80
N LEU A 432 -9.84 4.48 -3.16
CA LEU A 432 -11.07 5.15 -3.63
C LEU A 432 -11.37 4.82 -5.09
#